data_AF-A0A0C2H565-F1
#
_entry.id   AF-A0A0C2H565-F1
#
_cell.length_a   1.000
_cell.length_b   1.000
_cell.length_c   1.000
_cell.angle_alpha   90.00
_cell.angle_beta   90.00
_cell.angle_gamma   90.00
#
_symmetry.space_group_name_H-M   'P 1'
#
loop_
_entity.id
_entity.type
_entity.pdbx_description
1 polymer ?
#
loop_
_entity_poly.entity_id
_entity_poly.type
_entity_poly.pdbx_seq_one_letter_code
_entity_poly.pdbx_strand_id
1 'polypeptide(L)'
;MPVLDLSCPEGPGLANLPKIVSIKIEPLVDAMRAGVSTVIDPGWLAMFSPSELQTLVSGADADLDVDDMMKHTAVHNIRDEADRDYMNLFWSVVSEMSPEDKRGFITGCSRPPIEGFKMLYPAIGIQLVHDSDHLPTSATCMNLFKLPIYSSRAKLEDKLRVVRWESWGGAFMRMRDVCHTYLTSG
;
A
#
# COMPACT_ATOMS: atom_id res chain seq x y z
N MET A 1 10.39 3.20 -42.59
CA MET A 1 9.27 2.49 -41.94
C MET A 1 8.61 3.48 -41.02
N PRO A 2 7.28 3.69 -41.10
CA PRO A 2 6.63 4.74 -40.34
C PRO A 2 6.67 4.37 -38.86
N VAL A 3 7.10 5.34 -38.05
CA VAL A 3 6.96 5.31 -36.59
C VAL A 3 5.45 5.25 -36.33
N LEU A 4 4.97 4.14 -35.78
CA LEU A 4 3.59 4.07 -35.28
C LEU A 4 3.47 5.11 -34.17
N ASP A 5 2.78 6.20 -34.48
CA ASP A 5 2.32 7.21 -33.53
C ASP A 5 1.35 6.53 -32.56
N LEU A 6 1.91 5.96 -31.49
CA LEU A 6 1.18 5.50 -30.32
C LEU A 6 0.99 6.69 -29.37
N SER A 7 0.41 7.77 -29.87
CA SER A 7 -0.33 8.70 -29.03
C SER A 7 -1.45 7.88 -28.37
N CYS A 8 -1.16 7.42 -27.16
CA CYS A 8 -2.15 6.82 -26.28
C CYS A 8 -3.30 7.84 -26.21
N PRO A 9 -4.54 7.49 -26.62
CA PRO A 9 -5.64 8.43 -26.49
C PRO A 9 -5.70 8.83 -25.02
N GLU A 10 -5.62 10.13 -24.75
CA GLU A 10 -5.67 10.69 -23.41
C GLU A 10 -6.96 10.24 -22.74
N GLY A 11 -6.88 9.10 -22.05
CA GLY A 11 -7.95 8.63 -21.19
C GLY A 11 -8.13 9.65 -20.08
N PRO A 12 -9.36 9.94 -19.65
CA PRO A 12 -9.67 11.01 -18.69
C PRO A 12 -9.04 10.82 -17.28
N GLY A 13 -8.25 9.78 -17.06
CA GLY A 13 -7.54 9.50 -15.81
C GLY A 13 -6.14 10.10 -15.66
N LEU A 14 -5.50 10.58 -16.75
CA LEU A 14 -4.15 11.19 -16.68
C LEU A 14 -4.17 12.71 -16.48
N ALA A 15 -5.30 13.36 -16.69
CA ALA A 15 -5.44 14.82 -16.63
C ALA A 15 -5.27 15.43 -15.22
N ASN A 16 -5.26 14.60 -14.17
CA ASN A 16 -5.21 15.05 -12.77
C ASN A 16 -3.97 14.56 -12.00
N LEU A 17 -2.95 14.00 -12.67
CA LEU A 17 -1.65 13.86 -12.00
C LEU A 17 -1.04 15.26 -11.77
N PRO A 18 -0.51 15.57 -10.57
CA PRO A 18 0.21 16.81 -10.36
C PRO A 18 1.34 16.91 -11.38
N LYS A 19 1.33 17.96 -12.22
CA LYS A 19 2.26 18.22 -13.35
C LYS A 19 3.76 18.08 -13.00
N ILE A 20 4.10 18.06 -11.72
CA ILE A 20 5.45 17.89 -11.19
C ILE A 20 6.04 16.49 -11.47
N VAL A 21 5.22 15.44 -11.53
CA VAL A 21 5.72 14.06 -11.68
C VAL A 21 5.88 13.68 -13.15
N SER A 22 4.93 14.06 -14.02
CA SER A 22 4.92 13.60 -15.42
C SER A 22 6.03 14.19 -16.29
N ILE A 23 6.35 15.48 -16.14
CA ILE A 23 7.23 16.21 -17.09
C ILE A 23 8.69 15.74 -17.06
N LYS A 24 9.18 15.17 -15.96
CA LYS A 24 10.58 14.74 -15.83
C LYS A 24 10.83 13.26 -16.13
N ILE A 25 9.77 12.47 -16.29
CA ILE A 25 9.87 11.00 -16.33
C ILE A 25 9.50 10.45 -17.72
N GLU A 26 8.85 11.23 -18.58
CA GLU A 26 8.52 10.83 -19.96
C GLU A 26 9.69 10.24 -20.75
N PRO A 27 10.88 10.89 -20.83
CA PRO A 27 12.00 10.34 -21.60
C PRO A 27 12.49 8.98 -21.05
N LEU A 28 12.36 8.76 -19.74
CA LEU A 28 12.73 7.50 -19.09
C LEU A 28 11.71 6.40 -19.41
N VAL A 29 10.42 6.73 -19.36
CA VAL A 29 9.33 5.79 -19.68
C VAL A 29 9.40 5.39 -21.15
N ASP A 30 9.68 6.31 -22.05
CA ASP A 30 9.81 6.01 -23.48
C ASP A 30 11.02 5.13 -23.77
N ALA A 31 12.17 5.41 -23.14
CA ALA A 31 13.35 4.56 -23.25
C ALA A 31 13.09 3.15 -22.71
N MET A 32 12.40 3.03 -21.58
CA MET A 32 12.02 1.74 -20.99
C MET A 32 11.04 0.98 -21.90
N ARG A 33 10.01 1.66 -22.43
CA ARG A 33 9.04 1.08 -23.37
C ARG A 33 9.74 0.60 -24.64
N ALA A 34 10.65 1.39 -25.20
CA ALA A 34 11.44 1.01 -26.36
C ALA A 34 12.29 -0.24 -26.08
N GLY A 35 12.97 -0.28 -24.93
CA GLY A 35 13.76 -1.44 -24.50
C GLY A 35 12.92 -2.70 -24.34
N VAL A 36 11.78 -2.62 -23.63
CA VAL A 36 10.86 -3.77 -23.45
C VAL A 36 10.33 -4.26 -24.80
N SER A 37 10.00 -3.34 -25.71
CA SER A 37 9.49 -3.66 -27.05
C SER A 37 10.50 -4.41 -27.94
N THR A 38 11.79 -4.41 -27.59
CA THR A 38 12.80 -5.22 -28.30
C THR A 38 12.74 -6.71 -27.95
N VAL A 39 12.14 -7.05 -26.81
CA VAL A 39 12.09 -8.42 -26.28
C VAL A 39 10.66 -8.97 -26.29
N ILE A 40 9.66 -8.12 -26.03
CA ILE A 40 8.25 -8.49 -25.88
C ILE A 40 7.40 -7.61 -26.79
N ASP A 41 6.50 -8.21 -27.56
CA ASP A 41 5.55 -7.48 -28.40
C ASP A 41 4.60 -6.63 -27.51
N PRO A 42 4.50 -5.31 -27.72
CA PRO A 42 3.58 -4.45 -26.98
C PRO A 42 2.11 -4.91 -27.04
N GLY A 43 1.69 -5.55 -28.14
CA GLY A 43 0.36 -6.12 -28.29
C GLY A 43 0.08 -7.24 -27.29
N TRP A 44 1.10 -7.95 -26.83
CA TRP A 44 0.95 -8.97 -25.79
C TRP A 44 0.83 -8.37 -24.39
N LEU A 45 1.39 -7.18 -24.16
CA LEU A 45 1.23 -6.49 -22.88
C LEU A 45 -0.14 -5.80 -22.76
N ALA A 46 -0.73 -5.42 -23.89
CA ALA A 46 -2.03 -4.74 -23.95
C ALA A 46 -3.23 -5.62 -23.52
N MET A 47 -3.07 -6.95 -23.45
CA MET A 47 -4.13 -7.85 -22.97
C MET A 47 -4.23 -7.93 -21.45
N PHE A 48 -3.24 -7.41 -20.71
CA PHE A 48 -3.20 -7.46 -19.24
C PHE A 48 -3.68 -6.15 -18.64
N SER A 49 -4.47 -6.22 -17.57
CA SER A 49 -4.69 -5.09 -16.68
C SER A 49 -3.40 -4.70 -15.95
N PRO A 50 -3.27 -3.46 -15.44
CA PRO A 50 -2.08 -3.03 -14.69
C PRO A 50 -1.71 -3.97 -13.52
N SER A 51 -2.71 -4.50 -12.81
CA SER A 51 -2.53 -5.45 -11.71
C SER A 51 -2.04 -6.82 -12.18
N GLU A 52 -2.55 -7.31 -13.31
CA GLU A 52 -2.11 -8.59 -13.88
C GLU A 52 -0.69 -8.48 -14.45
N LEU A 53 -0.37 -7.37 -15.13
CA LEU A 53 0.97 -7.11 -15.62
C LEU A 53 1.99 -7.03 -14.46
N GLN A 54 1.61 -6.37 -13.36
CA GLN A 54 2.43 -6.33 -12.14
C GLN A 54 2.65 -7.73 -11.55
N THR A 55 1.63 -8.59 -11.59
CA THR A 55 1.72 -10.00 -11.14
C THR A 55 2.59 -10.82 -12.08
N LEU A 56 2.46 -10.63 -13.39
CA LEU A 56 3.24 -11.32 -14.41
C LEU A 56 4.74 -11.02 -14.28
N VAL A 57 5.09 -9.73 -14.10
CA VAL A 57 6.49 -9.28 -14.03
C VAL A 57 7.13 -9.65 -12.70
N SER A 58 6.37 -9.59 -11.61
CA SER A 58 6.94 -9.71 -10.25
C SER A 58 6.59 -10.99 -9.52
N GLY A 59 5.80 -11.88 -10.13
CA GLY A 59 5.25 -13.08 -9.50
C GLY A 59 3.95 -12.83 -8.74
N ALA A 60 3.33 -13.94 -8.29
CA ALA A 60 2.18 -13.92 -7.39
C ALA A 60 2.54 -13.25 -6.06
N ASP A 61 1.57 -12.59 -5.45
CA ASP A 61 1.77 -11.91 -4.17
C ASP A 61 2.26 -12.92 -3.11
N ALA A 62 3.38 -12.61 -2.47
CA ALA A 62 3.88 -13.37 -1.34
C ALA A 62 3.14 -12.94 -0.08
N ASP A 63 2.72 -13.92 0.73
CA ASP A 63 2.12 -13.66 2.02
C ASP A 63 3.11 -12.91 2.93
N LEU A 64 2.59 -11.95 3.70
CA LEU A 64 3.37 -11.21 4.67
C LEU A 64 3.69 -12.10 5.88
N ASP A 65 4.98 -12.31 6.13
CA ASP A 65 5.45 -13.01 7.33
C ASP A 65 5.36 -12.06 8.55
N VAL A 66 4.32 -12.27 9.36
CA VAL A 66 4.06 -11.47 10.57
C VAL A 66 5.12 -11.73 11.63
N ASP A 67 5.69 -12.95 11.70
CA ASP A 67 6.72 -13.30 12.68
C ASP A 67 8.05 -12.62 12.33
N ASP A 68 8.41 -12.55 11.04
CA ASP A 68 9.56 -11.78 10.57
C ASP A 68 9.38 -10.29 10.86
N MET A 69 8.18 -9.76 10.56
CA MET A 69 7.85 -8.37 10.83
C MET A 69 7.94 -8.04 12.33
N MET A 70 7.44 -8.91 13.20
CA MET A 70 7.51 -8.74 14.65
C MET A 70 8.96 -8.70 15.15
N LYS A 71 9.83 -9.59 14.65
CA LYS A 71 11.25 -9.66 15.02
C LYS A 71 12.03 -8.42 14.62
N HIS A 72 11.63 -7.79 13.52
CA HIS A 72 12.31 -6.62 12.94
C HIS A 72 11.62 -5.28 13.24
N THR A 73 10.61 -5.28 14.13
CA THR A 73 9.92 -4.06 14.56
C THR A 73 10.42 -3.59 15.93
N ALA A 74 10.90 -2.35 15.99
CA ALA A 74 11.24 -1.70 17.25
C ALA A 74 9.98 -1.07 17.87
N VAL A 75 9.70 -1.36 19.14
CA VAL A 75 8.59 -0.72 19.87
C VAL A 75 9.11 0.40 20.76
N HIS A 76 8.47 1.56 20.69
CA HIS A 76 8.82 2.77 21.40
C HIS A 76 7.68 3.21 22.32
N ASN A 77 8.03 3.95 23.39
CA ASN A 77 7.10 4.53 24.37
C ASN A 77 6.32 3.50 25.22
N ILE A 78 6.96 2.37 25.52
CA ILE A 78 6.49 1.40 26.52
C ILE A 78 6.75 2.00 27.91
N ARG A 79 5.69 2.12 28.72
CA ARG A 79 5.72 2.66 30.09
C ARG A 79 5.71 1.56 31.15
N ASP A 80 4.94 0.50 30.94
CA ASP A 80 4.73 -0.57 31.93
C ASP A 80 4.58 -1.96 31.28
N GLU A 81 4.30 -2.98 32.10
CA GLU A 81 4.07 -4.35 31.62
C GLU A 81 2.74 -4.47 30.85
N ALA A 82 1.75 -3.63 31.16
CA ALA A 82 0.46 -3.64 30.47
C ALA A 82 0.61 -3.21 29.00
N ASP A 83 1.53 -2.29 28.70
CA ASP A 83 1.89 -1.93 27.34
C ASP A 83 2.50 -3.11 26.55
N ARG A 84 3.28 -3.97 27.22
CA ARG A 84 3.83 -5.18 26.59
C ARG A 84 2.74 -6.20 26.30
N ASP A 85 1.82 -6.39 27.22
CA ASP A 85 0.64 -7.22 27.02
C ASP A 85 -0.24 -6.69 25.88
N TYR A 86 -0.38 -5.36 25.77
CA TYR A 86 -1.09 -4.72 24.68
C TYR A 86 -0.40 -4.95 23.32
N MET A 87 0.93 -4.92 23.27
CA MET A 87 1.66 -5.27 22.04
C MET A 87 1.44 -6.73 21.63
N ASN A 88 1.42 -7.67 22.59
CA ASN A 88 1.10 -9.07 22.31
C ASN A 88 -0.33 -9.20 21.75
N LEU A 89 -1.29 -8.46 22.32
CA LEU A 89 -2.65 -8.38 21.81
C LEU A 89 -2.68 -7.84 20.37
N PHE A 90 -1.96 -6.75 20.11
CA PHE A 90 -1.88 -6.15 18.77
C PHE A 90 -1.38 -7.16 17.73
N TRP A 91 -0.28 -7.85 18.02
CA TRP A 91 0.26 -8.86 17.12
C TRP A 91 -0.67 -10.06 16.93
N SER A 92 -1.42 -10.45 17.97
CA SER A 92 -2.45 -11.50 17.82
C SER A 92 -3.55 -11.07 16.84
N VAL A 93 -4.01 -9.83 16.93
CA VAL A 93 -5.02 -9.28 16.02
C VAL A 93 -4.48 -9.19 14.59
N VAL A 94 -3.25 -8.68 14.41
CA VAL A 94 -2.61 -8.60 13.09
C VAL A 94 -2.43 -9.99 12.48
N SER A 95 -2.09 -11.00 13.27
CA SER A 95 -1.94 -12.38 12.81
C SER A 95 -3.26 -13.00 12.34
N GLU A 96 -4.38 -12.62 12.95
CA GLU A 96 -5.73 -13.07 12.59
C GLU A 96 -6.36 -12.31 11.41
N MET A 97 -5.77 -11.18 11.00
CA MET A 97 -6.23 -10.44 9.82
C MET A 97 -6.07 -11.27 8.55
N SER A 98 -6.96 -11.03 7.57
CA SER A 98 -6.87 -11.68 6.27
C SER A 98 -5.57 -11.30 5.55
N PRO A 99 -5.04 -12.15 4.65
CA PRO A 99 -3.84 -11.84 3.89
C PRO A 99 -3.97 -10.52 3.10
N GLU A 100 -5.17 -10.22 2.61
CA GLU A 100 -5.47 -8.95 1.93
C GLU A 100 -5.35 -7.75 2.85
N ASP A 101 -5.81 -7.90 4.09
CA ASP A 101 -5.81 -6.84 5.09
C ASP A 101 -4.43 -6.59 5.69
N LYS A 102 -3.55 -7.62 5.71
CA LYS A 102 -2.16 -7.50 6.14
C LYS A 102 -1.32 -6.69 5.15
N ARG A 103 -1.68 -6.69 3.87
CA ARG A 103 -0.95 -5.97 2.81
C ARG A 103 -1.09 -4.46 2.99
N GLY A 104 0.05 -3.77 3.00
CA GLY A 104 0.11 -2.30 3.09
C GLY A 104 -0.27 -1.69 4.44
N PHE A 105 -0.52 -2.49 5.48
CA PHE A 105 -0.97 -1.99 6.79
C PHE A 105 0.06 -1.09 7.49
N ILE A 106 1.35 -1.40 7.38
CA ILE A 106 2.44 -0.66 8.05
C ILE A 106 3.33 0.10 7.05
N THR A 107 3.71 -0.56 5.96
CA THR A 107 4.69 -0.03 5.00
C THR A 107 4.05 0.75 3.85
N GLY A 108 2.71 0.70 3.69
CA GLY A 108 2.01 1.26 2.53
C GLY A 108 2.34 0.58 1.19
N CYS A 109 3.17 -0.46 1.20
CA CYS A 109 3.49 -1.26 0.03
C CYS A 109 2.67 -2.56 0.05
N SER A 110 2.12 -2.95 -1.10
CA SER A 110 1.40 -4.22 -1.25
C SER A 110 2.32 -5.43 -1.12
N ARG A 111 3.64 -5.25 -1.26
CA ARG A 111 4.64 -6.32 -1.21
C ARG A 111 5.68 -6.10 -0.11
N PRO A 112 6.02 -7.15 0.66
CA PRO A 112 7.17 -7.10 1.55
C PRO A 112 8.48 -7.04 0.73
N PRO A 113 9.56 -6.47 1.29
CA PRO A 113 10.87 -6.52 0.64
C PRO A 113 11.31 -7.96 0.39
N ILE A 114 11.90 -8.23 -0.78
CA ILE A 114 12.33 -9.58 -1.20
C ILE A 114 13.35 -10.20 -0.22
N GLU A 115 14.14 -9.35 0.45
CA GLU A 115 15.14 -9.77 1.46
C GLU A 115 14.63 -9.71 2.91
N GLY A 116 13.31 -9.57 3.12
CA GLY A 116 12.68 -9.53 4.43
C GLY A 116 12.70 -8.15 5.11
N PHE A 117 12.07 -8.06 6.30
CA PHE A 117 11.91 -6.78 7.01
C PHE A 117 13.22 -6.26 7.63
N LYS A 118 14.27 -7.09 7.66
CA LYS A 118 15.61 -6.76 8.18
C LYS A 118 16.34 -5.66 7.41
N MET A 119 16.06 -5.51 6.10
CA MET A 119 16.75 -4.56 5.23
C MET A 119 16.04 -3.20 5.12
N LEU A 120 14.91 -3.00 5.80
CA LEU A 120 14.22 -1.72 5.80
C LEU A 120 15.06 -0.67 6.53
N TYR A 121 15.39 0.41 5.83
CA TYR A 121 16.02 1.59 6.40
C TYR A 121 15.12 2.82 6.19
N PRO A 122 14.64 3.46 7.26
CA PRO A 122 14.76 3.09 8.68
C PRO A 122 14.01 1.79 9.02
N ALA A 123 14.40 1.11 10.10
CA ALA A 123 13.70 -0.08 10.57
C ALA A 123 12.25 0.24 10.93
N ILE A 124 11.37 -0.76 10.88
CA ILE A 124 9.97 -0.57 11.28
C ILE A 124 9.92 -0.20 12.76
N GLY A 125 9.23 0.88 13.07
CA GLY A 125 8.98 1.36 14.43
C GLY A 125 7.49 1.35 14.75
N ILE A 126 7.10 0.85 15.92
CA ILE A 126 5.76 1.08 16.49
C ILE A 126 5.92 2.02 17.68
N GLN A 127 5.24 3.17 17.64
CA GLN A 127 5.20 4.10 18.76
C GLN A 127 3.83 4.02 19.43
N LEU A 128 3.82 3.60 20.69
CA LEU A 128 2.61 3.61 21.49
C LEU A 128 2.20 5.05 21.83
N VAL A 129 0.92 5.36 21.68
CA VAL A 129 0.34 6.65 22.03
C VAL A 129 -0.65 6.43 23.17
N HIS A 130 -0.30 7.01 24.32
CA HIS A 130 -1.12 6.97 25.52
C HIS A 130 -2.20 8.05 25.47
N ASP A 131 -3.31 7.81 26.15
CA ASP A 131 -4.39 8.79 26.34
C ASP A 131 -4.98 9.33 25.02
N SER A 132 -5.10 8.49 24.00
CA SER A 132 -5.63 8.85 22.69
C SER A 132 -6.61 7.82 22.15
N ASP A 133 -7.72 8.31 21.59
CA ASP A 133 -8.78 7.51 20.96
C ASP A 133 -8.85 7.71 19.43
N HIS A 134 -7.82 8.36 18.87
CA HIS A 134 -7.71 8.59 17.44
C HIS A 134 -7.45 7.29 16.66
N LEU A 135 -7.59 7.36 15.33
CA LEU A 135 -7.19 6.26 14.45
C LEU A 135 -5.67 6.11 14.48
N PRO A 136 -5.15 4.87 14.36
CA PRO A 136 -3.72 4.68 14.23
C PRO A 136 -3.22 5.33 12.94
N THR A 137 -1.98 5.83 12.96
CA THR A 137 -1.41 6.59 11.83
C THR A 137 -0.06 6.02 11.43
N SER A 138 0.13 5.78 10.14
CA SER A 138 1.42 5.35 9.58
C SER A 138 2.16 6.53 8.94
N ALA A 139 3.43 6.74 9.31
CA ALA A 139 4.37 7.56 8.58
C ALA A 139 5.27 6.65 7.72
N THR A 140 4.80 6.35 6.50
CA THR A 140 5.47 5.42 5.58
C THR A 140 6.89 5.86 5.21
N CYS A 141 7.15 7.16 5.13
CA CYS A 141 8.50 7.69 4.87
C CYS A 141 9.52 7.38 5.99
N MET A 142 9.06 7.06 7.19
CA MET A 142 9.88 6.75 8.35
C MET A 142 9.67 5.32 8.86
N ASN A 143 8.90 4.48 8.14
CA ASN A 143 8.48 3.16 8.60
C ASN A 143 7.93 3.15 10.04
N LEU A 144 7.26 4.23 10.44
CA LEU A 144 6.80 4.45 11.82
C LEU A 144 5.28 4.35 11.89
N PHE A 145 4.79 3.45 12.74
CA PHE A 145 3.37 3.26 13.01
C PHE A 145 3.03 3.75 14.41
N LYS A 146 2.16 4.77 14.49
CA LYS A 146 1.67 5.31 15.75
C LYS A 146 0.40 4.57 16.14
N LEU A 147 0.47 3.84 17.26
CA LEU A 147 -0.60 3.00 17.76
C LEU A 147 -1.14 3.55 19.08
N PRO A 148 -2.36 4.12 19.08
CA PRO A 148 -3.05 4.43 20.32
C PRO A 148 -3.39 3.17 21.13
N ILE A 149 -3.31 3.28 22.45
CA ILE A 149 -3.70 2.20 23.35
C ILE A 149 -5.21 2.24 23.56
N TYR A 150 -5.90 1.25 23.01
CA TYR A 150 -7.34 1.11 23.12
C TYR A 150 -7.73 0.28 24.33
N SER A 151 -8.88 0.61 24.92
CA SER A 151 -9.40 -0.07 26.12
C SER A 151 -9.82 -1.52 25.92
N SER A 152 -9.98 -1.99 24.67
CA SER A 152 -10.39 -3.36 24.39
C SER A 152 -9.87 -3.85 23.04
N ARG A 153 -9.73 -5.18 22.92
CA ARG A 153 -9.42 -5.86 21.66
C ARG A 153 -10.40 -5.52 20.54
N ALA A 154 -11.70 -5.51 20.84
CA ALA A 154 -12.73 -5.19 19.87
C ALA A 154 -12.58 -3.76 19.33
N LYS A 155 -12.21 -2.80 20.18
CA LYS A 155 -11.94 -1.41 19.76
C LYS A 155 -10.71 -1.33 18.88
N LEU A 156 -9.65 -2.08 19.19
CA LEU A 156 -8.48 -2.19 18.33
C LEU A 156 -8.87 -2.74 16.94
N GLU A 157 -9.53 -3.88 16.89
CA GLU A 157 -9.97 -4.51 15.62
C GLU A 157 -10.82 -3.57 14.76
N ASP A 158 -11.78 -2.86 15.38
CA ASP A 158 -12.62 -1.89 14.69
C ASP A 158 -11.79 -0.74 14.10
N LYS A 159 -10.86 -0.17 14.89
CA LYS A 159 -10.02 0.95 14.46
C LYS A 159 -9.04 0.55 13.35
N LEU A 160 -8.42 -0.64 13.44
CA LEU A 160 -7.54 -1.16 12.38
C LEU A 160 -8.31 -1.40 11.09
N ARG A 161 -9.54 -1.92 11.19
CA ARG A 161 -10.43 -2.12 10.05
C ARG A 161 -10.82 -0.78 9.40
N VAL A 162 -11.16 0.24 10.19
CA VAL A 162 -11.49 1.59 9.67
C VAL A 162 -10.33 2.19 8.89
N VAL A 163 -9.10 2.16 9.42
CA VAL A 163 -7.91 2.72 8.74
C VAL A 163 -7.66 2.06 7.38
N ARG A 164 -7.89 0.75 7.28
CA ARG A 164 -7.82 0.03 6.02
C ARG A 164 -8.82 0.57 4.99
N TRP A 165 -10.07 0.78 5.39
CA TRP A 165 -11.10 1.31 4.51
C TRP A 165 -10.81 2.75 4.08
N GLU A 166 -10.25 3.59 4.94
CA GLU A 166 -9.88 4.96 4.55
C GLU A 166 -8.67 4.98 3.61
N SER A 167 -7.70 4.09 3.83
CA SER A 167 -6.45 4.05 3.06
C SER A 167 -6.61 3.40 1.68
N TRP A 168 -7.46 2.38 1.53
CA TRP A 168 -7.72 1.69 0.24
C TRP A 168 -9.10 2.02 -0.33
N GLY A 169 -10.13 2.05 0.51
CA GLY A 169 -11.51 2.38 0.13
C GLY A 169 -11.76 3.88 -0.09
N GLY A 170 -11.05 4.79 0.57
CA GLY A 170 -11.18 6.23 0.34
C GLY A 170 -10.70 6.69 -1.04
N ALA A 171 -9.71 5.98 -1.62
CA ALA A 171 -9.21 6.22 -2.97
C ALA A 171 -10.01 5.43 -4.03
N PHE A 172 -10.45 4.21 -3.73
CA PHE A 172 -11.17 3.35 -4.69
C PHE A 172 -12.69 3.59 -4.72
N MET A 173 -13.33 3.84 -3.58
CA MET A 173 -14.79 4.05 -3.48
C MET A 173 -15.21 5.44 -3.97
N ARG A 174 -14.31 6.44 -3.89
CA ARG A 174 -14.52 7.72 -4.60
C ARG A 174 -14.53 7.56 -6.12
N MET A 175 -13.93 6.50 -6.67
CA MET A 175 -14.04 6.17 -8.10
C MET A 175 -15.41 5.55 -8.42
N ARG A 176 -15.96 4.73 -7.51
CA ARG A 176 -17.24 4.05 -7.70
C ARG A 176 -18.44 4.97 -7.50
N ASP A 177 -18.40 5.89 -6.54
CA ASP A 177 -19.45 6.88 -6.33
C ASP A 177 -19.41 8.01 -7.37
N VAL A 178 -18.23 8.34 -7.92
CA VAL A 178 -18.12 9.24 -9.08
C VAL A 178 -18.71 8.57 -10.33
N CYS A 179 -18.44 7.28 -10.58
CA CYS A 179 -19.06 6.57 -11.70
C CYS A 179 -20.57 6.42 -11.58
N HIS A 180 -21.11 6.18 -10.36
CA HIS A 180 -22.56 6.03 -10.19
C HIS A 180 -23.32 7.36 -10.30
N THR A 181 -22.71 8.46 -9.87
CA THR A 181 -23.30 9.82 -10.03
C THR A 181 -23.26 10.29 -11.49
N TYR A 182 -22.26 9.86 -12.27
CA TYR A 182 -22.15 10.18 -13.70
C TYR A 182 -23.09 9.37 -14.61
N LEU A 183 -23.61 8.22 -14.16
CA LEU A 183 -24.50 7.38 -14.97
C LEU A 183 -26.01 7.60 -14.70
N THR A 184 -26.39 8.34 -13.65
CA THR A 184 -27.80 8.63 -13.35
C THR A 184 -28.19 10.10 -13.53
N SER A 185 -27.28 10.93 -14.05
CA SER A 185 -27.50 12.37 -14.29
C SER A 185 -27.51 12.73 -15.79
N GLY A 186 -27.67 11.75 -16.68
CA GLY A 186 -27.83 11.92 -18.13
C GLY A 186 -29.21 11.49 -18.59
#